data_AF-A0A9E5AV79-F1
#
_entry.id   AF-A0A9E5AV79-F1
#
_cell.length_a   1.000
_cell.length_b   1.000
_cell.length_c   1.000
_cell.angle_alpha   90.00
_cell.angle_beta   90.00
_cell.angle_gamma   90.00
#
_symmetry.space_group_name_H-M   'P 1'
#
loop_
_entity.id
_entity.type
_entity.pdbx_description
1 polymer ?
#
loop_
_entity_poly.entity_id
_entity_poly.type
_entity_poly.pdbx_seq_one_letter_code
_entity_poly.pdbx_strand_id
1 'polypeptide(L)'
;MASQNLASQLSGTQIIELVGRLGRFGLTPERVAKLAGDDEMTKEWVGKLDEFPSLRLIHGVFNTTVDVLAAFKARCAAKGVDFGKFSWIGSEAAPEFDPNDPETVVVLDATLDTLQNTSELAWEWTVDGQDDKWRWDGMLSNQKKLRLLSDDRKDDAEGDGPEFKPYTMRWVCIKLDTNVGKKPIDVRNPKSPGCALLFMSAEHPARIKATDYEKRFGFWLPGLKCTAPVGKRWRNVPCVGFSRGLRQVRLDSRPGDYSGGYLSVPSFRE
;
A
#
# COMPACT_ATOMS: atom_id res chain seq x y z
N MET A 1 -5.73 -42.50 -10.85
CA MET A 1 -5.54 -41.50 -9.78
C MET A 1 -6.51 -40.36 -10.06
N ALA A 2 -7.42 -40.09 -9.13
CA ALA A 2 -8.53 -39.16 -9.35
C ALA A 2 -8.01 -37.73 -9.49
N SER A 3 -8.37 -37.08 -10.60
CA SER A 3 -8.29 -35.62 -10.77
C SER A 3 -9.13 -35.00 -9.64
N GLN A 4 -8.47 -34.34 -8.70
CA GLN A 4 -9.15 -33.49 -7.74
C GLN A 4 -9.61 -32.25 -8.52
N ASN A 5 -10.93 -32.10 -8.64
CA ASN A 5 -11.58 -31.05 -9.39
C ASN A 5 -11.15 -29.68 -8.82
N LEU A 6 -10.49 -28.84 -9.63
CA LEU A 6 -9.99 -27.51 -9.23
C LEU A 6 -11.11 -26.64 -8.63
N ALA A 7 -12.36 -26.84 -9.09
CA ALA A 7 -13.56 -26.20 -8.55
C ALA A 7 -13.82 -26.49 -7.05
N SER A 8 -13.28 -27.59 -6.51
CA SER A 8 -13.37 -27.93 -5.07
C SER A 8 -12.28 -27.28 -4.21
N GLN A 9 -11.30 -26.62 -4.83
CA GLN A 9 -10.17 -25.96 -4.16
C GLN A 9 -10.28 -24.43 -4.18
N LEU A 10 -11.19 -23.87 -4.99
CA LEU A 10 -11.44 -22.44 -5.04
C LEU A 10 -12.46 -22.02 -3.98
N SER A 11 -12.13 -21.04 -3.16
CA SER A 11 -13.08 -20.46 -2.20
C SER A 11 -14.20 -19.72 -2.95
N GLY A 12 -15.37 -19.60 -2.33
CA GLY A 12 -16.50 -18.85 -2.92
C GLY A 12 -16.11 -17.41 -3.33
N THR A 13 -15.19 -16.78 -2.60
CA THR A 13 -14.65 -15.46 -2.89
C THR A 13 -13.83 -15.44 -4.19
N GLN A 14 -13.00 -16.46 -4.45
CA GLN A 14 -12.20 -16.56 -5.67
C GLN A 14 -13.05 -16.74 -6.92
N ILE A 15 -14.18 -17.44 -6.82
CA ILE A 15 -15.14 -17.60 -7.92
C ILE A 15 -15.87 -16.28 -8.18
N ILE A 16 -16.34 -15.58 -7.14
CA ILE A 16 -17.01 -14.27 -7.27
C ILE A 16 -16.06 -13.25 -7.90
N GLU A 17 -14.79 -13.30 -7.52
CA GLU A 17 -13.75 -12.45 -8.08
C GLU A 17 -13.46 -12.78 -9.56
N LEU A 18 -13.34 -14.07 -9.91
CA LEU A 18 -13.18 -14.51 -11.30
C LEU A 18 -14.40 -14.10 -12.15
N VAL A 19 -15.61 -14.21 -11.59
CA VAL A 19 -16.88 -13.76 -12.21
C VAL A 19 -16.89 -12.25 -12.39
N GLY A 20 -16.46 -11.47 -11.40
CA GLY A 20 -16.36 -10.01 -11.51
C GLY A 20 -15.32 -9.55 -12.54
N ARG A 21 -14.20 -10.27 -12.64
CA ARG A 21 -13.11 -10.02 -13.60
C ARG A 21 -13.53 -10.36 -15.04
N LEU A 22 -14.19 -11.50 -15.24
CA LEU A 22 -14.61 -11.99 -16.55
C LEU A 22 -15.95 -11.41 -17.03
N GLY A 23 -16.80 -10.95 -16.11
CA GLY A 23 -18.06 -10.26 -16.42
C GLY A 23 -17.86 -8.98 -17.23
N ARG A 24 -16.70 -8.31 -17.06
CA ARG A 24 -16.30 -7.14 -17.87
C ARG A 24 -16.03 -7.48 -19.35
N PHE A 25 -15.91 -8.77 -19.69
CA PHE A 25 -15.76 -9.29 -21.04
C PHE A 25 -17.02 -9.98 -21.56
N GLY A 26 -18.17 -9.78 -20.90
CA GLY A 26 -19.45 -10.37 -21.32
C GLY A 26 -19.59 -11.86 -21.00
N LEU A 27 -18.79 -12.40 -20.08
CA LEU A 27 -19.00 -13.74 -19.54
C LEU A 27 -20.03 -13.70 -18.40
N THR A 28 -21.09 -14.49 -18.52
CA THR A 28 -22.08 -14.65 -17.46
C THR A 28 -21.55 -15.53 -16.34
N PRO A 29 -22.10 -15.44 -15.11
CA PRO A 29 -21.75 -16.33 -14.01
C PRO A 29 -21.80 -17.83 -14.40
N GLU A 30 -22.73 -18.24 -15.26
CA GLU A 30 -22.80 -19.64 -15.72
C GLU A 30 -21.60 -20.04 -16.59
N ARG A 31 -21.09 -19.13 -17.44
CA ARG A 31 -19.90 -19.40 -18.26
C ARG A 31 -18.62 -19.48 -17.41
N VAL A 32 -18.54 -18.68 -16.35
CA VAL A 32 -17.40 -18.70 -15.43
C VAL A 32 -17.40 -19.96 -14.56
N ALA A 33 -18.56 -20.43 -14.12
CA ALA A 33 -18.69 -21.73 -13.45
C ALA A 33 -18.27 -22.90 -14.36
N LYS A 34 -18.54 -22.81 -15.67
CA LYS A 34 -18.12 -23.80 -16.66
C LYS A 34 -16.61 -23.79 -16.91
N LEU A 35 -16.00 -22.60 -16.87
CA LEU A 35 -14.55 -22.37 -16.95
C LEU A 35 -13.79 -23.01 -15.79
N ALA A 36 -14.30 -22.85 -14.56
CA ALA A 36 -13.67 -23.40 -13.35
C ALA A 36 -13.62 -24.95 -13.31
N GLY A 37 -14.35 -25.64 -14.19
CA GLY A 37 -14.34 -27.09 -14.34
C GLY A 37 -13.48 -27.62 -15.50
N ASP A 38 -12.78 -26.75 -16.24
CA ASP A 38 -11.94 -27.12 -17.38
C ASP A 38 -10.53 -26.53 -17.20
N ASP A 39 -9.58 -27.40 -16.86
CA ASP A 39 -8.19 -27.04 -16.51
C ASP A 39 -7.42 -26.44 -17.69
N GLU A 40 -7.66 -26.91 -18.92
CA GLU A 40 -6.95 -26.40 -20.11
C GLU A 40 -7.50 -25.05 -20.54
N MET A 41 -8.83 -24.89 -20.50
CA MET A 41 -9.47 -23.60 -20.76
C MET A 41 -9.07 -22.57 -19.67
N THR A 42 -8.99 -22.99 -18.40
CA THR A 42 -8.51 -22.14 -17.30
C THR A 42 -7.07 -21.68 -17.54
N LYS A 43 -6.16 -22.58 -17.93
CA LYS A 43 -4.77 -22.22 -18.28
C LYS A 43 -4.69 -21.25 -19.45
N GLU A 44 -5.46 -21.46 -20.51
CA GLU A 44 -5.49 -20.55 -21.67
C GLU A 44 -5.94 -19.14 -21.26
N TRP A 45 -6.99 -19.04 -20.44
CA TRP A 45 -7.49 -17.74 -19.98
C TRP A 45 -6.56 -17.08 -18.97
N VAL A 46 -5.91 -17.84 -18.07
CA VAL A 46 -4.86 -17.32 -17.19
C VAL A 46 -3.69 -16.77 -18.02
N GLY A 47 -3.27 -17.50 -19.06
CA GLY A 47 -2.24 -17.05 -20.00
C GLY A 47 -2.65 -15.78 -20.76
N LYS A 48 -3.91 -15.68 -21.21
CA LYS A 48 -4.42 -14.43 -21.79
C LYS A 48 -4.47 -13.29 -20.78
N LEU A 49 -4.73 -13.56 -19.50
CA LEU A 49 -4.66 -12.55 -18.44
C LEU A 49 -3.20 -12.14 -18.14
N ASP A 50 -2.18 -12.97 -18.43
CA ASP A 50 -0.76 -12.54 -18.36
C ASP A 50 -0.46 -11.45 -19.38
N GLU A 51 -1.10 -11.49 -20.55
CA GLU A 51 -0.95 -10.47 -21.60
C GLU A 51 -1.58 -9.12 -21.21
N PHE A 52 -2.50 -9.13 -20.23
CA PHE A 52 -3.19 -7.93 -19.74
C PHE A 52 -3.14 -7.82 -18.20
N PRO A 53 -1.97 -7.48 -17.61
CA PRO A 53 -1.79 -7.44 -16.15
C PRO A 53 -2.78 -6.55 -15.39
N SER A 54 -3.32 -5.50 -16.03
CA SER A 54 -4.34 -4.63 -15.46
C SER A 54 -5.66 -5.35 -15.14
N LEU A 55 -5.95 -6.47 -15.79
CA LEU A 55 -7.14 -7.29 -15.55
C LEU A 55 -7.00 -8.24 -14.35
N ARG A 56 -5.77 -8.39 -13.84
CA ARG A 56 -5.48 -9.16 -12.62
C ARG A 56 -5.64 -8.34 -11.35
N LEU A 57 -5.78 -7.02 -11.48
CA LEU A 57 -5.86 -6.11 -10.36
C LEU A 57 -7.21 -6.20 -9.65
N ILE A 58 -7.19 -6.33 -8.33
CA ILE A 58 -8.37 -6.17 -7.46
C ILE A 58 -8.90 -4.74 -7.63
N HIS A 59 -10.21 -4.61 -7.80
CA HIS A 59 -10.89 -3.34 -8.10
C HIS A 59 -10.31 -2.59 -9.33
N GLY A 60 -9.49 -3.26 -10.16
CA GLY A 60 -8.79 -2.66 -11.30
C GLY A 60 -7.56 -1.83 -10.94
N VAL A 61 -7.14 -1.77 -9.66
CA VAL A 61 -6.03 -0.90 -9.21
C VAL A 61 -5.08 -1.51 -8.17
N PHE A 62 -5.48 -2.57 -7.45
CA PHE A 62 -4.64 -3.20 -6.42
C PHE A 62 -4.10 -4.55 -6.88
N ASN A 63 -2.88 -4.88 -6.48
CA ASN A 63 -2.31 -6.21 -6.69
C ASN A 63 -2.91 -7.20 -5.67
N THR A 64 -2.88 -8.49 -6.01
CA THR A 64 -3.31 -9.54 -5.08
C THR A 64 -2.33 -9.65 -3.90
N THR A 65 -2.78 -10.12 -2.74
CA THR A 65 -1.91 -10.32 -1.56
C THR A 65 -0.81 -11.35 -1.80
N VAL A 66 -1.06 -12.33 -2.68
CA VAL A 66 -0.07 -13.32 -3.13
C VAL A 66 1.05 -12.64 -3.92
N ASP A 67 0.69 -11.79 -4.89
CA ASP A 67 1.66 -11.04 -5.69
C ASP A 67 2.45 -10.06 -4.84
N VAL A 68 1.80 -9.40 -3.88
CA VAL A 68 2.45 -8.51 -2.91
C VAL A 68 3.50 -9.25 -2.09
N LEU A 69 3.15 -10.39 -1.49
CA LEU A 69 4.08 -11.17 -0.68
C LEU A 69 5.24 -11.71 -1.52
N ALA A 70 4.96 -12.19 -2.74
CA ALA A 70 5.99 -12.66 -3.66
C ALA A 70 6.96 -11.54 -4.08
N ALA A 71 6.43 -10.37 -4.42
CA ALA A 71 7.22 -9.19 -4.77
C ALA A 71 8.09 -8.73 -3.59
N PHE A 72 7.54 -8.70 -2.38
CA PHE A 72 8.29 -8.33 -1.19
C PHE A 72 9.45 -9.32 -0.91
N LYS A 73 9.20 -10.64 -1.01
CA LYS A 73 10.26 -11.67 -0.91
C LYS A 73 11.37 -11.46 -1.94
N ALA A 74 11.00 -11.21 -3.20
CA ALA A 74 11.96 -10.95 -4.26
C ALA A 74 12.80 -9.69 -3.98
N ARG A 75 12.18 -8.65 -3.41
CA ARG A 75 12.88 -7.41 -3.01
C ARG A 75 13.84 -7.64 -1.84
N CYS A 76 13.43 -8.39 -0.83
CA CYS A 76 14.33 -8.81 0.25
C CYS A 76 15.55 -9.53 -0.31
N ALA A 77 15.35 -10.52 -1.19
CA ALA A 77 16.43 -11.26 -1.84
C ALA A 77 17.37 -10.35 -2.64
N ALA A 78 16.83 -9.44 -3.46
CA ALA A 78 17.61 -8.48 -4.24
C ALA A 78 18.45 -7.52 -3.38
N LYS A 79 18.01 -7.23 -2.16
CA LYS A 79 18.71 -6.39 -1.19
C LYS A 79 19.61 -7.17 -0.22
N GLY A 80 19.71 -8.49 -0.37
CA GLY A 80 20.46 -9.35 0.56
C GLY A 80 19.85 -9.40 1.96
N VAL A 81 18.57 -9.07 2.11
CA VAL A 81 17.83 -9.20 3.36
C VAL A 81 17.25 -10.61 3.43
N ASP A 82 17.65 -11.34 4.47
CA ASP A 82 17.11 -12.67 4.75
C ASP A 82 15.63 -12.57 5.17
N PHE A 83 14.75 -13.11 4.34
CA PHE A 83 13.31 -13.14 4.62
C PHE A 83 12.97 -13.96 5.87
N GLY A 84 13.81 -14.94 6.24
CA GLY A 84 13.62 -15.75 7.45
C GLY A 84 13.79 -14.99 8.76
N LYS A 85 14.32 -13.75 8.72
CA LYS A 85 14.42 -12.89 9.91
C LYS A 85 13.11 -12.25 10.32
N PHE A 86 12.13 -12.19 9.42
CA PHE A 86 10.88 -11.50 9.69
C PHE A 86 9.98 -12.33 10.61
N SER A 87 9.39 -11.65 11.58
CA SER A 87 8.37 -12.20 12.46
C SER A 87 6.99 -11.63 12.13
N TRP A 88 5.98 -12.50 12.08
CA TRP A 88 4.60 -12.06 11.87
C TRP A 88 4.00 -11.48 13.13
N ILE A 89 3.40 -10.30 13.01
CA ILE A 89 2.52 -9.71 14.02
C ILE A 89 1.08 -10.01 13.59
N GLY A 90 0.44 -10.95 14.30
CA GLY A 90 -0.90 -11.42 13.97
C GLY A 90 -0.88 -12.59 12.97
N SER A 91 -1.90 -12.67 12.12
CA SER A 91 -2.08 -13.76 11.15
C SER A 91 -1.13 -13.63 9.96
N GLU A 92 -0.52 -14.74 9.53
CA GLU A 92 0.20 -14.82 8.25
C GLU A 92 -0.76 -14.85 7.04
N ALA A 93 -1.97 -15.36 7.26
CA ALA A 93 -3.02 -15.36 6.25
C ALA A 93 -3.51 -13.92 6.03
N ALA A 94 -3.45 -13.48 4.77
CA ALA A 94 -3.87 -12.15 4.38
C ALA A 94 -5.40 -12.00 4.45
N PRO A 95 -5.92 -10.85 4.91
CA PRO A 95 -7.33 -10.53 4.78
C PRO A 95 -7.79 -10.55 3.32
N GLU A 96 -9.05 -10.90 3.10
CA GLU A 96 -9.67 -10.77 1.80
C GLU A 96 -10.00 -9.29 1.52
N PHE A 97 -9.91 -8.88 0.25
CA PHE A 97 -10.42 -7.59 -0.17
C PHE A 97 -11.94 -7.58 -0.08
N ASP A 98 -12.52 -6.49 0.43
CA ASP A 98 -13.96 -6.32 0.45
C ASP A 98 -14.48 -5.92 -0.94
N PRO A 99 -15.24 -6.78 -1.63
CA PRO A 99 -15.74 -6.48 -2.96
C PRO A 99 -16.62 -5.22 -3.02
N ASN A 100 -17.20 -4.81 -1.88
CA ASN A 100 -18.10 -3.67 -1.78
C ASN A 100 -17.40 -2.37 -1.34
N ASP A 101 -16.11 -2.42 -1.01
CA ASP A 101 -15.35 -1.25 -0.59
C ASP A 101 -14.04 -1.08 -1.39
N PRO A 102 -14.13 -0.49 -2.60
CA PRO A 102 -12.98 -0.35 -3.51
C PRO A 102 -11.92 0.66 -3.03
N GLU A 103 -12.12 1.32 -1.89
CA GLU A 103 -11.14 2.23 -1.29
C GLU A 103 -10.48 1.64 -0.04
N THR A 104 -10.79 0.38 0.31
CA THR A 104 -10.02 -0.39 1.27
C THR A 104 -8.95 -1.21 0.54
N VAL A 105 -7.71 -1.08 1.00
CA VAL A 105 -6.56 -1.83 0.47
C VAL A 105 -5.93 -2.70 1.53
N VAL A 106 -5.52 -3.91 1.15
CA VAL A 106 -4.74 -4.83 1.99
C VAL A 106 -3.27 -4.64 1.67
N VAL A 107 -2.46 -4.32 2.69
CA VAL A 107 -1.05 -3.96 2.54
C VAL A 107 -0.19 -4.82 3.45
N LEU A 108 0.99 -5.21 2.97
CA LEU A 108 2.01 -5.85 3.80
C LEU A 108 2.87 -4.79 4.49
N ASP A 109 2.50 -4.43 5.72
CA ASP A 109 3.29 -3.53 6.54
C ASP A 109 4.50 -4.29 7.11
N ALA A 110 5.69 -4.00 6.58
CA ALA A 110 6.94 -4.63 6.97
C ALA A 110 7.96 -3.63 7.50
N THR A 111 8.74 -4.04 8.49
CA THR A 111 9.84 -3.25 9.06
C THR A 111 11.18 -3.94 8.84
N LEU A 112 12.19 -3.19 8.41
CA LEU A 112 13.58 -3.65 8.30
C LEU A 112 14.32 -3.41 9.63
N ASP A 113 15.65 -3.45 9.63
CA ASP A 113 16.49 -3.14 10.80
C ASP A 113 16.28 -1.73 11.36
N THR A 114 16.00 -0.76 10.48
CA THR A 114 15.77 0.63 10.88
C THR A 114 14.58 1.24 10.14
N LEU A 115 13.98 2.29 10.74
CA LEU A 115 12.95 3.10 10.08
C LEU A 115 13.48 3.72 8.77
N GLN A 116 14.75 4.11 8.75
CA GLN A 116 15.40 4.64 7.55
C GLN A 116 15.38 3.60 6.43
N ASN A 117 15.90 2.40 6.68
CA ASN A 117 15.97 1.35 5.66
C ASN A 117 14.58 0.88 5.23
N THR A 118 13.61 0.87 6.15
CA THR A 118 12.20 0.59 5.85
C THR A 118 11.62 1.62 4.88
N SER A 119 11.80 2.91 5.19
CA SER A 119 11.31 4.02 4.38
C SER A 119 12.00 4.07 3.01
N GLU A 120 13.31 3.91 2.95
CA GLU A 120 14.07 3.91 1.70
C GLU A 120 13.72 2.71 0.82
N LEU A 121 13.58 1.50 1.37
CA LEU A 121 13.15 0.34 0.60
C LEU A 121 11.77 0.57 -0.03
N ALA A 122 10.81 1.03 0.77
CA ALA A 122 9.46 1.26 0.29
C ALA A 122 9.41 2.40 -0.75
N TRP A 123 10.22 3.45 -0.60
CA TRP A 123 10.33 4.51 -1.59
C TRP A 123 10.97 4.04 -2.90
N GLU A 124 12.09 3.32 -2.84
CA GLU A 124 12.73 2.74 -4.03
C GLU A 124 11.77 1.82 -4.79
N TRP A 125 11.05 0.96 -4.08
CA TRP A 125 10.06 0.10 -4.70
C TRP A 125 8.87 0.89 -5.28
N THR A 126 8.42 1.95 -4.58
CA THR A 126 7.42 2.88 -5.12
C THR A 126 7.87 3.47 -6.45
N VAL A 127 9.12 3.93 -6.53
CA VAL A 127 9.70 4.52 -7.73
C VAL A 127 9.72 3.55 -8.90
N ASP A 128 10.08 2.29 -8.67
CA ASP A 128 10.20 1.28 -9.73
C ASP A 128 8.86 0.98 -10.43
N GLY A 129 7.73 1.22 -9.76
CA GLY A 129 6.40 1.06 -10.35
C GLY A 129 5.91 2.27 -11.16
N GLN A 130 6.68 3.36 -11.23
CA GLN A 130 6.23 4.67 -11.73
C GLN A 130 7.04 5.12 -12.93
N ASP A 131 6.41 5.93 -13.79
CA ASP A 131 7.06 6.40 -15.03
C ASP A 131 8.13 7.45 -14.72
N ASP A 132 7.88 8.29 -13.72
CA ASP A 132 8.83 9.29 -13.22
C ASP A 132 8.68 9.46 -11.71
N LYS A 133 9.71 10.03 -11.07
CA LYS A 133 9.77 10.30 -9.63
C LYS A 133 10.25 11.71 -9.32
N TRP A 134 9.82 12.23 -8.18
CA TRP A 134 10.43 13.38 -7.55
C TRP A 134 10.42 13.18 -6.04
N ARG A 135 11.51 13.56 -5.40
CA ARG A 135 11.63 13.58 -3.95
C ARG A 135 12.09 14.97 -3.57
N TRP A 136 11.38 15.62 -2.65
CA TRP A 136 11.86 16.88 -2.11
C TRP A 136 13.20 16.67 -1.42
N ASP A 137 14.21 17.49 -1.70
CA ASP A 137 15.55 17.36 -1.11
C ASP A 137 15.54 17.42 0.42
N GLY A 138 14.52 18.06 1.00
CA GLY A 138 14.29 18.11 2.44
C GLY A 138 13.74 16.82 3.06
N MET A 139 13.29 15.85 2.25
CA MET A 139 12.76 14.56 2.72
C MET A 139 13.88 13.59 3.06
N LEU A 140 14.51 13.81 4.21
CA LEU A 140 15.54 12.93 4.74
C LEU A 140 14.93 11.88 5.69
N SER A 141 15.36 10.62 5.55
CA SER A 141 14.83 9.46 6.27
C SER A 141 15.69 9.01 7.46
N ASN A 142 16.84 9.66 7.69
CA ASN A 142 17.73 9.32 8.80
C ASN A 142 17.08 9.60 10.16
N GLN A 143 17.59 8.98 11.21
CA GLN A 143 17.03 9.03 12.57
C GLN A 143 16.90 10.46 13.15
N LYS A 144 17.67 11.44 12.64
CA LYS A 144 17.57 12.85 13.04
C LYS A 144 16.47 13.62 12.29
N LYS A 145 15.89 13.01 11.27
CA LYS A 145 15.00 13.67 10.30
C LYS A 145 13.66 12.96 10.12
N LEU A 146 13.55 11.67 10.44
CA LEU A 146 12.31 10.89 10.38
C LEU A 146 12.15 10.05 11.65
N ARG A 147 10.95 10.06 12.22
CA ARG A 147 10.58 9.28 13.41
C ARG A 147 9.14 8.78 13.33
N LEU A 148 8.87 7.70 14.05
CA LEU A 148 7.51 7.32 14.40
C LEU A 148 6.89 8.40 15.31
N LEU A 149 5.59 8.61 15.18
CA LEU A 149 4.83 9.51 16.02
C LEU A 149 4.39 8.78 17.30
N SER A 150 4.60 9.37 18.48
CA SER A 150 4.16 8.81 19.75
C SER A 150 2.72 9.21 20.11
N ASP A 151 2.13 8.49 21.08
CA ASP A 151 0.84 8.83 21.70
C ASP A 151 0.89 10.10 22.55
N ASP A 152 2.04 10.38 23.17
CA ASP A 152 2.25 11.61 23.91
C ASP A 152 2.60 12.73 22.94
N ARG A 153 1.60 13.49 22.50
CA ARG A 153 1.73 14.74 21.71
C ARG A 153 2.66 15.82 22.33
N LYS A 154 3.38 15.50 23.41
CA LYS A 154 4.53 16.22 23.99
C LYS A 154 5.82 16.12 23.16
N ASP A 155 5.75 15.36 22.08
CA ASP A 155 6.81 14.92 21.16
C ASP A 155 7.55 16.00 20.34
N ASP A 156 7.32 17.29 20.62
CA ASP A 156 8.22 18.39 20.22
C ASP A 156 9.45 18.48 21.16
N ALA A 157 9.40 17.82 22.32
CA ALA A 157 10.52 17.64 23.24
C ALA A 157 11.45 16.52 22.75
N GLU A 158 12.73 16.56 23.17
CA GLU A 158 13.84 15.71 22.71
C GLU A 158 13.74 14.20 23.04
N GLY A 159 12.53 13.64 23.18
CA GLY A 159 12.32 12.21 23.37
C GLY A 159 12.58 11.41 22.10
N ASP A 160 13.06 10.18 22.26
CA ASP A 160 12.99 9.17 21.20
C ASP A 160 11.52 8.79 21.01
N GLY A 161 11.04 8.76 19.76
CA GLY A 161 9.67 8.32 19.46
C GLY A 161 9.43 6.87 19.92
N PRO A 162 8.24 6.29 19.70
CA PRO A 162 7.98 4.92 20.14
C PRO A 162 9.00 3.95 19.55
N GLU A 163 9.29 2.88 20.30
CA GLU A 163 10.29 1.89 19.92
C GLU A 163 9.94 1.27 18.55
N PHE A 164 10.88 1.39 17.62
CA PHE A 164 10.79 0.77 16.30
C PHE A 164 11.11 -0.71 16.42
N LYS A 165 10.16 -1.58 16.03
CA LYS A 165 10.34 -3.04 16.07
C LYS A 165 10.91 -3.53 14.74
N PRO A 166 12.19 -3.97 14.69
CA PRO A 166 12.80 -4.38 13.43
C PRO A 166 12.35 -5.77 12.99
N TYR A 167 12.41 -6.03 11.69
CA TYR A 167 12.11 -7.33 11.09
C TYR A 167 10.76 -7.91 11.51
N THR A 168 9.71 -7.09 11.42
CA THR A 168 8.33 -7.51 11.65
C THR A 168 7.52 -7.35 10.37
N MET A 169 6.47 -8.15 10.22
CA MET A 169 5.50 -8.02 9.13
C MET A 169 4.09 -8.28 9.63
N ARG A 170 3.13 -7.58 9.05
CA ARG A 170 1.70 -7.79 9.30
C ARG A 170 0.89 -7.37 8.09
N TRP A 171 -0.26 -8.02 7.93
CA TRP A 171 -1.28 -7.52 7.02
C TRP A 171 -2.08 -6.42 7.69
N VAL A 172 -2.28 -5.32 6.98
CA VAL A 172 -3.14 -4.22 7.43
C VAL A 172 -4.15 -3.86 6.36
N CYS A 173 -5.38 -3.57 6.78
CA CYS A 173 -6.40 -3.01 5.91
C CYS A 173 -6.44 -1.49 6.11
N ILE A 174 -6.27 -0.74 5.03
CA ILE A 174 -6.21 0.73 5.06
C ILE A 174 -7.35 1.28 4.24
N LYS A 175 -8.15 2.17 4.85
CA LYS A 175 -9.19 2.94 4.17
C LYS A 175 -8.59 4.22 3.61
N LEU A 176 -8.51 4.30 2.28
CA LEU A 176 -7.80 5.36 1.55
C LEU A 176 -8.59 6.66 1.41
N ASP A 177 -9.91 6.59 1.53
CA ASP A 177 -10.81 7.73 1.42
C ASP A 177 -11.20 8.36 2.76
N THR A 178 -10.63 7.87 3.87
CA THR A 178 -10.83 8.47 5.18
C THR A 178 -10.44 9.96 5.13
N ASN A 179 -11.34 10.81 5.62
CA ASN A 179 -11.14 12.25 5.76
C ASN A 179 -10.87 13.03 4.46
N VAL A 180 -11.20 12.47 3.30
CA VAL A 180 -11.16 13.21 2.03
C VAL A 180 -12.06 14.44 2.10
N GLY A 181 -11.53 15.58 1.67
CA GLY A 181 -12.25 16.87 1.68
C GLY A 181 -12.47 17.45 3.08
N LYS A 182 -12.04 16.76 4.14
CA LYS A 182 -12.08 17.29 5.51
C LYS A 182 -10.75 17.99 5.80
N LYS A 183 -10.82 19.21 6.33
CA LYS A 183 -9.64 19.95 6.78
C LYS A 183 -9.23 19.45 8.17
N PRO A 184 -8.07 18.79 8.31
CA PRO A 184 -7.57 18.35 9.62
C PRO A 184 -7.03 19.56 10.40
N ILE A 185 -7.25 19.56 11.72
CA ILE A 185 -6.55 20.48 12.65
C ILE A 185 -5.09 20.03 12.80
N ASP A 186 -4.89 18.71 12.85
CA ASP A 186 -3.59 18.03 12.81
C ASP A 186 -3.79 16.64 12.22
N VAL A 187 -3.00 16.27 11.22
CA VAL A 187 -3.05 14.93 10.60
C VAL A 187 -2.29 13.88 11.38
N ARG A 188 -1.43 14.28 12.31
CA ARG A 188 -0.58 13.39 13.11
C ARG A 188 -1.45 12.49 14.00
N ASN A 189 -1.43 11.19 13.71
CA ASN A 189 -2.12 10.17 14.48
C ASN A 189 -1.22 8.94 14.70
N PRO A 190 -0.80 8.64 15.94
CA PRO A 190 0.07 7.53 16.27
C PRO A 190 -0.56 6.15 15.99
N LYS A 191 -1.90 6.08 15.93
CA LYS A 191 -2.66 4.87 15.58
C LYS A 191 -2.94 4.75 14.10
N SER A 192 -2.13 5.37 13.25
CA SER A 192 -2.34 5.38 11.81
C SER A 192 -1.32 4.52 11.06
N PRO A 193 -1.54 4.24 9.76
CA PRO A 193 -0.73 3.27 9.04
C PRO A 193 0.74 3.65 8.83
N GLY A 194 1.14 4.91 9.00
CA GLY A 194 2.55 5.33 8.94
C GLY A 194 3.28 4.84 7.68
N CYS A 195 4.36 4.06 7.84
CA CYS A 195 5.12 3.47 6.72
C CYS A 195 4.32 2.51 5.85
N ALA A 196 3.25 1.89 6.35
CA ALA A 196 2.40 1.01 5.55
C ALA A 196 1.80 1.74 4.34
N LEU A 197 1.56 3.05 4.43
CA LEU A 197 1.08 3.83 3.28
C LEU A 197 2.17 4.07 2.21
N LEU A 198 3.45 4.05 2.60
CA LEU A 198 4.54 4.05 1.63
C LEU A 198 4.63 2.68 0.95
N PHE A 199 4.47 1.58 1.70
CA PHE A 199 4.34 0.23 1.14
C PHE A 199 3.13 0.09 0.23
N MET A 200 1.97 0.68 0.57
CA MET A 200 0.79 0.73 -0.30
C MET A 200 1.13 1.31 -1.68
N SER A 201 1.98 2.35 -1.73
CA SER A 201 2.44 2.95 -2.98
C SER A 201 3.34 2.03 -3.80
N ALA A 202 4.17 1.25 -3.10
CA ALA A 202 5.10 0.28 -3.66
C ALA A 202 4.39 -0.97 -4.18
N GLU A 203 3.44 -1.46 -3.41
CA GLU A 203 2.66 -2.67 -3.64
C GLU A 203 1.58 -2.47 -4.69
N HIS A 204 1.09 -1.24 -4.89
CA HIS A 204 -0.05 -0.94 -5.76
C HIS A 204 0.21 0.27 -6.67
N PRO A 205 1.19 0.21 -7.58
CA PRO A 205 1.56 1.36 -8.41
C PRO A 205 0.43 1.82 -9.33
N ALA A 206 -0.44 0.91 -9.78
CA ALA A 206 -1.62 1.25 -10.59
C ALA A 206 -2.60 2.13 -9.82
N ARG A 207 -2.80 1.90 -8.51
CA ARG A 207 -3.62 2.77 -7.65
C ARG A 207 -3.07 4.18 -7.55
N ILE A 208 -1.74 4.33 -7.46
CA ILE A 208 -1.09 5.65 -7.43
C ILE A 208 -1.35 6.38 -8.75
N LYS A 209 -1.16 5.71 -9.90
CA LYS A 209 -1.43 6.26 -11.23
C LYS A 209 -2.90 6.64 -11.44
N ALA A 210 -3.83 5.90 -10.83
CA ALA A 210 -5.27 6.12 -10.91
C ALA A 210 -5.81 7.22 -9.95
N THR A 211 -4.93 7.87 -9.16
CA THR A 211 -5.34 8.91 -8.21
C THR A 211 -6.07 10.06 -8.91
N ASP A 212 -7.30 10.39 -8.45
CA ASP A 212 -8.12 11.48 -8.99
C ASP A 212 -7.74 12.83 -8.38
N TYR A 213 -6.93 13.58 -9.10
CA TYR A 213 -6.36 14.87 -8.72
C TYR A 213 -7.34 16.00 -8.46
N GLU A 214 -8.54 15.95 -9.04
CA GLU A 214 -9.54 16.98 -8.80
C GLU A 214 -10.11 16.84 -7.38
N LYS A 215 -10.05 15.64 -6.80
CA LYS A 215 -10.60 15.32 -5.48
C LYS A 215 -9.54 14.92 -4.45
N ARG A 216 -8.41 14.34 -4.88
CA ARG A 216 -7.31 13.76 -4.07
C ARG A 216 -6.00 13.76 -4.87
N PHE A 217 -5.02 14.53 -4.44
CA PHE A 217 -3.66 14.57 -5.03
C PHE A 217 -2.72 13.49 -4.48
N GLY A 218 -3.09 12.86 -3.36
CA GLY A 218 -2.23 11.94 -2.62
C GLY A 218 -2.72 11.69 -1.20
N PHE A 219 -1.81 11.26 -0.33
CA PHE A 219 -2.10 10.98 1.08
C PHE A 219 -0.93 11.36 1.98
N TRP A 220 -1.30 11.71 3.22
CA TRP A 220 -0.38 11.87 4.32
C TRP A 220 0.13 10.52 4.84
N LEU A 221 1.25 10.54 5.56
CA LEU A 221 1.79 9.42 6.33
C LEU A 221 1.63 9.69 7.84
N PRO A 222 0.38 9.73 8.38
CA PRO A 222 0.04 10.32 9.68
C PRO A 222 0.69 9.68 10.92
N GLY A 223 1.37 8.53 10.78
CA GLY A 223 2.08 7.83 11.86
C GLY A 223 3.58 8.18 11.91
N LEU A 224 4.01 9.06 11.02
CA LEU A 224 5.38 9.54 10.91
C LEU A 224 5.43 11.04 11.15
N LYS A 225 6.55 11.49 11.72
CA LYS A 225 6.91 12.90 11.81
C LYS A 225 8.32 13.10 11.29
N CYS A 226 8.55 14.25 10.68
CA CYS A 226 9.83 14.59 10.09
C CYS A 226 10.23 16.04 10.33
N THR A 227 11.52 16.31 10.16
CA THR A 227 12.10 17.66 10.28
C THR A 227 12.53 18.18 8.92
N ALA A 228 11.80 19.16 8.41
CA ALA A 228 12.18 19.93 7.23
C ALA A 228 13.48 20.73 7.44
N PRO A 229 14.28 20.99 6.38
CA PRO A 229 15.50 21.81 6.49
C PRO A 229 15.28 23.22 7.04
N VAL A 230 14.14 23.87 6.71
CA VAL A 230 13.85 25.27 7.08
C VAL A 230 12.55 25.37 7.89
N GLY A 231 12.40 24.53 8.92
CA GLY A 231 11.17 24.46 9.71
C GLY A 231 11.37 24.11 11.17
N LYS A 232 10.28 24.16 11.94
CA LYS A 232 10.27 23.64 13.31
C LYS A 232 10.56 22.14 13.27
N ARG A 233 11.40 21.67 14.20
CA ARG A 233 11.68 20.23 14.38
C ARG A 233 10.36 19.48 14.56
N TRP A 234 10.25 18.31 13.93
CA TRP A 234 9.14 17.35 14.09
C TRP A 234 7.72 17.86 13.77
N ARG A 235 7.59 19.06 13.19
CA ARG A 235 6.30 19.62 12.81
C ARG A 235 5.72 18.99 11.54
N ASN A 236 6.58 18.51 10.66
CA ASN A 236 6.16 18.07 9.34
C ASN A 236 5.76 16.59 9.36
N VAL A 237 4.81 16.25 8.49
CA VAL A 237 4.39 14.88 8.22
C VAL A 237 4.75 14.56 6.77
N PRO A 238 5.44 13.44 6.52
CA PRO A 238 5.68 12.96 5.17
C PRO A 238 4.36 12.75 4.40
N CYS A 239 4.38 12.95 3.10
CA CYS A 239 3.25 12.66 2.23
C CYS A 239 3.70 12.12 0.89
N VAL A 240 2.88 11.25 0.31
CA VAL A 240 3.03 10.75 -1.06
C VAL A 240 1.95 11.37 -1.91
N GLY A 241 2.36 11.96 -3.01
CA GLY A 241 1.47 12.44 -4.07
C GLY A 241 1.83 11.77 -5.39
N PHE A 242 0.96 11.96 -6.36
CA PHE A 242 1.31 11.75 -7.76
C PHE A 242 1.26 13.13 -8.44
N SER A 243 1.80 13.30 -9.64
CA SER A 243 1.52 14.44 -10.52
C SER A 243 1.04 13.93 -11.88
N ARG A 244 -0.20 14.24 -12.29
CA ARG A 244 -0.75 13.71 -13.55
C ARG A 244 -0.04 14.30 -14.76
N GLY A 245 0.18 15.62 -14.74
CA GLY A 245 0.82 16.34 -15.84
C GLY A 245 2.26 15.88 -16.09
N LEU A 246 3.01 15.61 -15.01
CA LEU A 246 4.37 15.08 -15.11
C LEU A 246 4.44 13.54 -15.07
N ARG A 247 3.30 12.85 -14.89
CA ARG A 247 3.19 11.40 -14.65
C ARG A 247 4.16 10.89 -13.58
N GLN A 248 4.30 11.65 -12.50
CA GLN A 248 5.42 11.53 -11.57
C GLN A 248 4.96 11.27 -10.14
N VAL A 249 5.48 10.24 -9.47
CA VAL A 249 5.25 10.05 -8.02
C VAL A 249 6.11 11.02 -7.21
N ARG A 250 5.55 11.56 -6.13
CA ARG A 250 6.20 12.61 -5.32
C ARG A 250 6.27 12.19 -3.86
N LEU A 251 7.46 12.27 -3.28
CA LEU A 251 7.66 12.20 -1.82
C LEU A 251 8.00 13.60 -1.30
N ASP A 252 7.15 14.13 -0.44
CA ASP A 252 7.26 15.48 0.14
C ASP A 252 6.97 15.43 1.65
N SER A 253 7.02 16.58 2.32
CA SER A 253 6.40 16.76 3.63
C SER A 253 5.70 18.10 3.72
N ARG A 254 4.73 18.17 4.63
CA ARG A 254 3.98 19.39 4.92
C ARG A 254 3.75 19.49 6.43
N PRO A 255 3.52 20.69 6.98
CA PRO A 255 3.15 20.82 8.40
C PRO A 255 1.93 19.95 8.74
N GLY A 256 1.90 19.28 9.89
CA GLY A 256 0.77 18.42 10.27
C GLY A 256 -0.58 19.17 10.34
N ASP A 257 -0.52 20.48 10.58
CA ASP A 257 -1.64 21.43 10.63
C ASP A 257 -1.93 22.11 9.27
N TYR A 258 -1.30 21.64 8.19
CA TYR A 258 -1.45 22.25 6.88
C TYR A 258 -2.87 22.10 6.34
N SER A 259 -3.45 23.23 5.93
CA SER A 259 -4.86 23.39 5.59
C SER A 259 -5.24 23.01 4.16
N GLY A 260 -4.29 22.57 3.32
CA GLY A 260 -4.55 22.19 1.94
C GLY A 260 -5.30 20.87 1.86
N GLY A 261 -6.61 20.93 1.57
CA GLY A 261 -7.53 19.78 1.53
C GLY A 261 -7.35 18.83 0.34
N TYR A 262 -6.21 18.85 -0.33
CA TYR A 262 -5.94 18.04 -1.52
C TYR A 262 -5.25 16.71 -1.19
N LEU A 263 -4.79 16.48 0.04
CA LEU A 263 -4.25 15.19 0.49
C LEU A 263 -5.26 14.49 1.42
N SER A 264 -5.48 13.20 1.20
CA SER A 264 -6.26 12.35 2.08
C SER A 264 -5.47 11.97 3.34
N VAL A 265 -6.17 11.61 4.42
CA VAL A 265 -5.57 11.12 5.67
C VAL A 265 -6.08 9.70 5.92
N PRO A 266 -5.46 8.69 5.29
CA PRO A 266 -5.89 7.31 5.44
C PRO A 266 -5.76 6.81 6.88
N SER A 267 -6.62 5.87 7.23
CA SER A 267 -6.64 5.23 8.55
C SER A 267 -6.69 3.71 8.39
N PHE A 268 -6.36 2.97 9.44
CA PHE A 268 -6.75 1.57 9.49
C PHE A 268 -8.27 1.45 9.36
N ARG A 269 -8.72 0.38 8.70
CA ARG A 269 -10.11 -0.03 8.73
C ARG A 269 -10.37 -0.76 10.04
N GLU A 270 -11.41 -0.34 10.77
CA GLU A 270 -11.91 -1.00 11.99
C GLU A 270 -12.56 -2.36 11.68
#